data_AF-A0A3S4N1A9-F1
#
_entry.id   AF-A0A3S4N1A9-F1
#
_cell.length_a   1.000
_cell.length_b   1.000
_cell.length_c   1.000
_cell.angle_alpha   90.00
_cell.angle_beta   90.00
_cell.angle_gamma   90.00
#
_symmetry.space_group_name_H-M   'P 1'
#
loop_
_entity.id
_entity.type
_entity.pdbx_description
1 polymer ?
#
loop_
_entity_poly.entity_id
_entity_poly.type
_entity_poly.pdbx_seq_one_letter_code
_entity_poly.pdbx_strand_id
1 'polypeptide(L)'
;MEFTEHNYRVKSDAGNRAIAGLSMGGFHSLYISANLPKTFDYVGLFSPAILPPDEKKSPVYQNLDQKLKTQQTNSYKLYWIAIGKTDFLYKNVTEYREKLNKMNFKYQYVESEGGHTWSNWRTYLNDFLPQLFK
;
A
#
# COMPACT_ATOMS: atom_id res chain seq x y z
N MET A 1 2.78 -9.48 -14.70
CA MET A 1 1.42 -9.00 -15.07
C MET A 1 0.98 -9.56 -16.43
N GLU A 2 1.63 -10.62 -16.92
CA GLU A 2 1.52 -11.07 -18.32
C GLU A 2 0.11 -11.43 -18.74
N PHE A 3 -0.63 -12.20 -17.94
CA PHE A 3 -1.99 -12.61 -18.31
C PHE A 3 -2.88 -11.41 -18.65
N THR A 4 -2.92 -10.38 -17.80
CA THR A 4 -3.76 -9.20 -18.04
C THR A 4 -3.26 -8.38 -19.23
N GLU A 5 -1.94 -8.21 -19.36
CA GLU A 5 -1.34 -7.42 -20.46
C GLU A 5 -1.52 -8.06 -21.83
N HIS A 6 -1.59 -9.40 -21.91
CA HIS A 6 -1.81 -10.11 -23.16
C HIS A 6 -3.29 -10.24 -23.52
N ASN A 7 -4.19 -10.31 -22.54
CA ASN A 7 -5.62 -10.56 -22.77
C ASN A 7 -6.48 -9.29 -22.86
N TYR A 8 -5.96 -8.14 -22.41
CA TYR A 8 -6.69 -6.87 -22.38
C TYR A 8 -5.82 -5.72 -22.89
N ARG A 9 -6.46 -4.71 -23.50
CA ARG A 9 -5.78 -3.47 -23.90
C ARG A 9 -5.48 -2.62 -22.66
N VAL A 10 -4.27 -2.75 -22.14
CA VAL A 10 -3.80 -2.02 -20.96
C VAL A 10 -2.51 -1.27 -21.26
N LYS A 11 -2.25 -0.21 -20.49
CA LYS A 11 -0.93 0.42 -20.45
C LYS A 11 -0.08 -0.29 -19.38
N SER A 12 1.11 -0.75 -19.75
CA SER A 12 1.95 -1.63 -18.93
C SER A 12 2.97 -0.90 -18.05
N ASP A 13 3.15 0.40 -18.25
CA ASP A 13 4.06 1.22 -17.45
C ASP A 13 3.53 1.48 -16.04
N ALA A 14 4.45 1.77 -15.12
CA ALA A 14 4.13 1.95 -13.70
C ALA A 14 3.14 3.10 -13.45
N GLY A 15 3.23 4.17 -14.25
CA GLY A 15 2.35 5.34 -14.19
C GLY A 15 0.90 5.05 -14.59
N ASN A 16 0.62 3.88 -15.15
CA ASN A 16 -0.72 3.39 -15.45
C ASN A 16 -1.08 2.13 -14.64
N ARG A 17 -0.36 1.88 -13.53
CA ARG A 17 -0.63 0.73 -12.66
C ARG A 17 -0.75 1.13 -11.19
N ALA A 18 -1.85 0.72 -10.60
CA ALA A 18 -2.14 0.88 -9.19
C ALA A 18 -2.29 -0.48 -8.51
N ILE A 19 -1.94 -0.56 -7.23
CA ILE A 19 -2.24 -1.70 -6.36
C ILE A 19 -2.82 -1.18 -5.05
N ALA A 20 -3.96 -1.71 -4.64
CA ALA A 20 -4.54 -1.38 -3.35
C ALA A 20 -5.25 -2.59 -2.74
N GLY A 21 -5.36 -2.61 -1.43
CA GLY A 21 -6.03 -3.67 -0.72
C GLY A 21 -6.34 -3.33 0.73
N LEU A 22 -7.31 -4.06 1.27
CA LEU A 22 -7.78 -3.92 2.65
C LEU A 22 -7.23 -5.00 3.56
N SER A 23 -6.93 -4.68 4.83
CA SER A 23 -6.50 -5.66 5.84
C SER A 23 -5.30 -6.50 5.36
N MET A 24 -5.45 -7.83 5.23
CA MET A 24 -4.47 -8.72 4.61
C MET A 24 -4.16 -8.35 3.14
N GLY A 25 -5.13 -7.85 2.37
CA GLY A 25 -4.88 -7.28 1.05
C GLY A 25 -4.03 -6.00 1.09
N GLY A 26 -4.12 -5.23 2.17
CA GLY A 26 -3.24 -4.08 2.43
C GLY A 26 -1.81 -4.54 2.73
N PHE A 27 -1.66 -5.59 3.53
CA PHE A 27 -0.38 -6.29 3.71
C PHE A 27 0.22 -6.74 2.38
N HIS A 28 -0.57 -7.41 1.53
CA HIS A 28 -0.12 -7.82 0.20
C HIS A 28 0.28 -6.62 -0.65
N SER A 29 -0.50 -5.54 -0.67
CA SER A 29 -0.19 -4.33 -1.45
C SER A 29 1.12 -3.68 -1.00
N LEU A 30 1.37 -3.62 0.31
CA LEU A 30 2.63 -3.15 0.90
C LEU A 30 3.80 -4.02 0.40
N TYR A 31 3.76 -5.32 0.64
CA TYR A 31 4.90 -6.18 0.35
C TYR A 31 5.11 -6.39 -1.14
N ILE A 32 4.06 -6.54 -1.95
CA ILE A 32 4.19 -6.67 -3.41
C ILE A 32 4.82 -5.41 -3.99
N SER A 33 4.31 -4.22 -3.64
CA SER A 33 4.83 -2.96 -4.21
C SER A 33 6.28 -2.69 -3.77
N ALA A 34 6.64 -2.99 -2.52
CA ALA A 34 8.01 -2.85 -2.03
C ALA A 34 8.98 -3.83 -2.72
N ASN A 35 8.54 -5.06 -3.04
CA ASN A 35 9.34 -6.04 -3.77
C ASN A 35 9.40 -5.77 -5.28
N LEU A 36 8.44 -5.03 -5.83
CA LEU A 36 8.35 -4.65 -7.24
C LEU A 36 8.40 -3.12 -7.41
N PRO A 37 9.52 -2.48 -7.05
CA PRO A 37 9.57 -1.04 -6.83
C PRO A 37 9.51 -0.20 -8.12
N LYS A 38 9.38 -0.83 -9.29
CA LYS A 38 9.23 -0.18 -10.61
C LYS A 38 7.91 -0.54 -11.31
N THR A 39 6.99 -1.18 -10.60
CA THR A 39 5.80 -1.77 -11.21
C THR A 39 4.54 -0.95 -10.93
N PHE A 40 4.44 -0.28 -9.79
CA PHE A 40 3.25 0.45 -9.35
C PHE A 40 3.61 1.86 -8.90
N ASP A 41 3.07 2.88 -9.59
CA ASP A 41 3.22 4.27 -9.14
C ASP A 41 2.16 4.70 -8.12
N TYR A 42 1.09 3.91 -7.96
CA TYR A 42 0.01 4.21 -7.02
C TYR A 42 -0.22 3.02 -6.09
N VAL A 43 -0.03 3.22 -4.79
CA VAL A 43 -0.17 2.19 -3.75
C VAL A 43 -1.22 2.63 -2.73
N GLY A 44 -2.23 1.82 -2.49
CA GLY A 44 -3.30 2.06 -1.50
C GLY A 44 -3.34 1.02 -0.39
N LEU A 45 -3.19 1.44 0.86
CA LEU A 45 -3.20 0.57 2.03
C LEU A 45 -4.41 0.90 2.92
N PHE A 46 -5.45 0.06 2.88
CA PHE A 46 -6.73 0.30 3.58
C PHE A 46 -6.82 -0.55 4.84
N SER A 47 -6.84 0.06 6.03
CA SER A 47 -6.71 -0.65 7.32
C SER A 47 -5.69 -1.80 7.24
N PRO A 48 -4.45 -1.58 6.78
CA PRO A 48 -3.56 -2.67 6.40
C PRO A 48 -3.06 -3.44 7.63
N ALA A 49 -2.98 -4.76 7.50
CA ALA A 49 -2.03 -5.51 8.30
C ALA A 49 -0.60 -5.12 7.86
N ILE A 50 0.31 -4.93 8.82
CA ILE A 50 1.68 -4.48 8.55
C ILE A 50 2.69 -5.59 8.81
N LEU A 51 2.52 -6.29 9.93
CA LEU A 51 3.51 -7.23 10.41
C LEU A 51 3.41 -8.54 9.63
N PRO A 52 4.54 -9.10 9.16
CA PRO A 52 4.54 -10.41 8.53
C PRO A 52 4.35 -11.51 9.58
N PRO A 53 3.90 -12.71 9.18
CA PRO A 53 3.81 -13.85 10.08
C PRO A 53 5.19 -14.19 10.68
N ASP A 54 5.18 -14.73 11.91
CA ASP A 54 6.39 -14.93 12.74
C ASP A 54 7.45 -15.83 12.08
N GLU A 55 7.03 -16.71 11.16
CA GLU A 55 7.93 -17.55 10.37
C GLU A 55 8.50 -16.80 9.15
N LYS A 56 9.23 -15.70 9.36
CA LYS A 56 9.83 -14.79 8.34
C LYS A 56 10.92 -15.44 7.46
N LYS A 57 10.74 -16.67 7.00
CA LYS A 57 11.69 -17.41 6.16
C LYS A 57 11.69 -16.94 4.72
N SER A 58 10.56 -16.39 4.22
CA SER A 58 10.48 -15.93 2.84
C SER A 58 11.25 -14.62 2.62
N PRO A 59 12.10 -14.53 1.58
CA PRO A 59 12.76 -13.28 1.18
C PRO A 59 11.79 -12.12 0.95
N VAL A 60 10.52 -12.40 0.61
CA VAL A 60 9.47 -11.39 0.41
C VAL A 60 9.30 -10.51 1.66
N TYR A 61 9.37 -11.10 2.86
CA TYR A 61 9.09 -10.41 4.13
C TYR A 61 10.34 -9.81 4.80
N GLN A 62 11.52 -10.08 4.27
CA GLN A 62 12.79 -9.61 4.82
C GLN A 62 13.18 -8.25 4.24
N ASN A 63 14.01 -7.50 4.97
CA ASN A 63 14.63 -6.24 4.53
C ASN A 63 13.66 -5.18 4.01
N LEU A 64 12.48 -5.05 4.64
CA LEU A 64 11.44 -4.11 4.20
C LEU A 64 11.96 -2.68 4.08
N ASP A 65 12.80 -2.22 5.00
CA ASP A 65 13.37 -0.86 5.01
C ASP A 65 14.17 -0.57 3.73
N GLN A 66 15.00 -1.52 3.31
CA GLN A 66 15.80 -1.38 2.10
C GLN A 66 14.92 -1.39 0.85
N LYS A 67 13.86 -2.21 0.85
CA LYS A 67 12.88 -2.28 -0.23
C LYS A 67 12.08 -0.98 -0.35
N LEU A 68 11.60 -0.43 0.77
CA LEU A 68 10.92 0.86 0.81
C LEU A 68 11.84 2.00 0.36
N LYS A 69 13.13 1.99 0.75
CA LYS A 69 14.11 2.96 0.26
C LYS A 69 14.28 2.88 -1.25
N THR A 70 14.34 1.66 -1.80
CA THR A 70 14.42 1.45 -3.26
C THR A 70 13.15 1.93 -3.97
N GLN A 71 11.97 1.63 -3.39
CA GLN A 71 10.69 2.09 -3.91
C GLN A 71 10.60 3.62 -3.90
N GLN A 72 11.06 4.28 -2.84
CA GLN A 72 11.15 5.74 -2.77
C GLN A 72 12.05 6.32 -3.85
N THR A 73 13.22 5.71 -4.11
CA THR A 73 14.14 6.20 -5.16
C THR A 73 13.60 6.02 -6.58
N ASN A 74 12.73 5.02 -6.81
CA ASN A 74 12.10 4.80 -8.11
C ASN A 74 10.91 5.74 -8.39
N SER A 75 10.61 6.67 -7.46
CA SER A 75 9.65 7.76 -7.65
C SER A 75 8.21 7.32 -7.98
N TYR A 76 7.56 6.59 -7.06
CA TYR A 76 6.10 6.42 -7.12
C TYR A 76 5.38 7.78 -7.07
N LYS A 77 4.17 7.84 -7.60
CA LYS A 77 3.34 9.06 -7.63
C LYS A 77 2.45 9.21 -6.40
N LEU A 78 1.89 8.11 -5.89
CA LEU A 78 0.99 8.13 -4.75
C LEU A 78 1.22 6.91 -3.85
N TYR A 79 1.44 7.19 -2.56
CA TYR A 79 1.37 6.18 -1.51
C TYR A 79 0.31 6.63 -0.51
N TRP A 80 -0.77 5.87 -0.38
CA TRP A 80 -1.98 6.31 0.32
C TRP A 80 -2.34 5.30 1.41
N ILE A 81 -2.50 5.78 2.63
CA ILE A 81 -2.77 4.96 3.81
C ILE A 81 -4.04 5.46 4.47
N ALA A 82 -4.99 4.58 4.74
CA ALA A 82 -6.16 4.93 5.54
C ALA A 82 -6.49 3.90 6.60
N ILE A 83 -7.02 4.37 7.73
CA ILE A 83 -7.48 3.51 8.82
C ILE A 83 -8.57 4.20 9.66
N GLY A 84 -9.44 3.40 10.27
CA GLY A 84 -10.43 3.89 11.23
C GLY A 84 -9.83 4.03 12.63
N LYS A 85 -10.23 5.05 13.39
CA LYS A 85 -9.71 5.33 14.75
C LYS A 85 -9.89 4.18 15.74
N THR A 86 -10.95 3.37 15.58
CA THR A 86 -11.23 2.23 16.46
C THR A 86 -10.85 0.88 15.84
N ASP A 87 -10.10 0.90 14.73
CA ASP A 87 -9.57 -0.32 14.11
C ASP A 87 -8.53 -0.97 15.01
N PHE A 88 -8.59 -2.29 15.17
CA PHE A 88 -7.63 -3.03 16.01
C PHE A 88 -6.20 -2.98 15.44
N LEU A 89 -6.02 -2.62 14.16
CA LEU A 89 -4.71 -2.42 13.53
C LEU A 89 -4.17 -0.99 13.69
N TYR A 90 -4.91 -0.07 14.32
CA TYR A 90 -4.57 1.35 14.40
C TYR A 90 -3.17 1.61 14.96
N LYS A 91 -2.79 0.87 16.02
CA LYS A 91 -1.45 0.95 16.61
C LYS A 91 -0.37 0.56 15.60
N ASN A 92 -0.53 -0.57 14.93
CA ASN A 92 0.45 -1.07 13.95
C ASN A 92 0.61 -0.11 12.76
N VAL A 93 -0.49 0.48 12.28
CA VAL A 93 -0.44 1.48 11.21
C VAL A 93 0.21 2.78 11.68
N THR A 94 -0.02 3.19 12.92
CA THR A 94 0.64 4.36 13.50
C THR A 94 2.15 4.17 13.60
N GLU A 95 2.61 3.03 14.12
CA GLU A 95 4.03 2.67 14.19
C GLU A 95 4.67 2.59 12.77
N TYR A 96 3.93 2.06 11.80
CA TYR A 96 4.37 2.03 10.41
C TYR A 96 4.52 3.44 9.82
N ARG A 97 3.57 4.35 10.08
CA ARG A 97 3.66 5.75 9.64
C ARG A 97 4.84 6.47 10.28
N GLU A 98 5.10 6.25 11.56
CA GLU A 98 6.29 6.79 12.23
C GLU A 98 7.58 6.31 11.59
N LYS A 99 7.65 5.03 11.19
CA LYS A 99 8.76 4.49 10.42
C LYS A 99 8.92 5.22 9.08
N LEU A 100 7.84 5.40 8.31
CA LEU A 100 7.87 6.13 7.05
C LEU A 100 8.34 7.58 7.23
N ASN A 101 7.87 8.25 8.29
CA ASN A 101 8.30 9.61 8.64
C ASN A 101 9.81 9.68 8.90
N LYS A 102 10.37 8.75 9.69
CA LYS A 102 11.82 8.67 9.96
C LYS A 102 12.64 8.45 8.68
N MET A 103 12.06 7.81 7.68
CA MET A 103 12.68 7.57 6.37
C MET A 103 12.49 8.75 5.40
N ASN A 104 11.77 9.81 5.79
CA ASN A 104 11.30 10.86 4.88
C ASN A 104 10.52 10.31 3.67
N PHE A 105 9.83 9.18 3.85
CA PHE A 105 9.03 8.55 2.81
C PHE A 105 7.69 9.29 2.68
N LYS A 106 7.34 9.73 1.47
CA LYS A 106 6.14 10.55 1.24
C LYS A 106 4.90 9.68 1.14
N TYR A 107 3.89 9.95 1.95
CA TYR A 107 2.58 9.28 1.83
C TYR A 107 1.47 10.26 2.18
N GLN A 108 0.28 9.97 1.70
CA GLN A 108 -0.96 10.59 2.16
C GLN A 108 -1.61 9.70 3.22
N TYR A 109 -2.21 10.34 4.22
CA TYR A 109 -2.87 9.65 5.31
C TYR A 109 -4.31 10.15 5.48
N VAL A 110 -5.23 9.20 5.60
CA VAL A 110 -6.63 9.47 5.92
C VAL A 110 -7.02 8.68 7.17
N GLU A 111 -7.63 9.37 8.12
CA GLU A 111 -8.14 8.77 9.33
C GLU A 111 -9.64 9.00 9.39
N SER A 112 -10.40 7.93 9.60
CA SER A 112 -11.87 8.00 9.67
C SER A 112 -12.40 7.52 11.03
N GLU A 113 -13.65 7.83 11.32
CA GLU A 113 -14.35 7.21 12.46
C GLU A 113 -14.62 5.71 12.20
N GLY A 114 -14.93 4.98 13.26
CA GLY A 114 -15.15 3.54 13.19
C GLY A 114 -13.86 2.74 13.04
N GLY A 115 -13.99 1.48 12.62
CA GLY A 115 -12.90 0.50 12.66
C GLY A 115 -12.79 -0.37 11.41
N HIS A 116 -12.60 -1.67 11.62
CA HIS A 116 -12.26 -2.63 10.57
C HIS A 116 -13.49 -3.09 9.77
N THR A 117 -14.07 -2.19 8.99
CA THR A 117 -15.38 -2.40 8.36
C THR A 117 -15.39 -2.13 6.86
N TRP A 118 -16.28 -2.84 6.15
CA TRP A 118 -16.55 -2.61 4.73
C TRP A 118 -17.04 -1.20 4.41
N SER A 119 -17.74 -0.55 5.35
CA SER A 119 -18.19 0.82 5.16
C SER A 119 -17.00 1.75 4.96
N ASN A 120 -16.01 1.67 5.84
CA ASN A 120 -14.79 2.46 5.74
C ASN A 120 -14.01 2.14 4.46
N TRP A 121 -13.84 0.87 4.11
CA TRP A 121 -13.10 0.51 2.89
C TRP A 121 -13.77 0.98 1.59
N ARG A 122 -15.10 1.05 1.54
CA ARG A 122 -15.80 1.64 0.40
C ARG A 122 -15.53 3.15 0.29
N THR A 123 -15.55 3.86 1.42
CA THR A 123 -15.18 5.29 1.45
C THR A 123 -13.73 5.48 1.00
N TYR A 124 -12.80 4.67 1.50
CA TYR A 124 -11.39 4.76 1.14
C TYR A 124 -11.15 4.51 -0.36
N LEU A 125 -11.85 3.53 -0.92
CA LEU A 125 -11.78 3.27 -2.36
C LEU A 125 -12.30 4.48 -3.15
N ASN A 126 -13.41 5.08 -2.71
CA ASN A 126 -13.99 6.27 -3.34
C ASN A 126 -13.06 7.50 -3.26
N ASP A 127 -12.29 7.64 -2.18
CA ASP A 127 -11.32 8.75 -2.02
C ASP A 127 -10.02 8.50 -2.79
N PHE A 128 -9.61 7.23 -2.92
CA PHE A 128 -8.36 6.83 -3.59
C PHE A 128 -8.47 6.83 -5.11
N LEU A 129 -9.55 6.27 -5.68
CA LEU A 129 -9.70 6.09 -7.13
C LEU A 129 -9.58 7.39 -7.94
N PRO A 130 -10.18 8.53 -7.54
CA PRO A 130 -10.08 9.78 -8.29
C PRO A 130 -8.67 10.37 -8.35
N GLN A 131 -7.71 9.83 -7.60
CA GLN A 131 -6.33 10.31 -7.56
C GLN A 131 -5.39 9.51 -8.50
N LEU A 132 -5.88 8.42 -9.07
CA LEU A 132 -5.09 7.53 -9.92
C LEU A 132 -4.88 8.12 -11.32
N PHE A 133 -3.73 7.79 -11.92
CA PHE A 133 -3.37 8.04 -13.31
C PHE A 133 -3.38 9.52 -13.73
N LYS A 134 -3.08 10.40 -12.77
CA LYS A 134 -2.80 11.83 -12.96
C LYS A 134 -1.30 12.10 -13.08
#